data_AF-A0A1G4VQR6-F1
#
_entry.id   AF-A0A1G4VQR6-F1
#
_cell.length_a   1.000
_cell.length_b   1.000
_cell.length_c   1.000
_cell.angle_alpha   90.00
_cell.angle_beta   90.00
_cell.angle_gamma   90.00
#
_symmetry.space_group_name_H-M   'P 1'
#
loop_
_entity.id
_entity.type
_entity.pdbx_description
1 polymer ?
#
loop_
_entity_poly.entity_id
_entity_poly.type
_entity_poly.pdbx_seq_one_letter_code
_entity_poly.pdbx_strand_id
1 'polypeptide(L)'
;MKDFTAFLLTKVYLSKPIDEKYIDNAFELTFKDVVYHFPDLTPEEIKNRIISNSNELAVFLFRLGSELHQNNQEDLKPQIHWLLRELCSCEIYFNNKIDEGFYVVHGQGTVIGSRNVIGKGFKIHQGCTIGHKKTEVGKEM
;
A
#
# COMPACT_ATOMS: atom_id res chain seq x y z
N MET A 1 8.63 6.24 -11.45
CA MET A 1 7.78 6.56 -10.28
C MET A 1 8.45 7.50 -9.26
N LYS A 2 9.77 7.67 -9.34
CA LYS A 2 10.57 8.57 -8.47
C LYS A 2 10.00 9.99 -8.33
N ASP A 3 9.85 10.71 -9.44
CA ASP A 3 9.43 12.12 -9.41
C ASP A 3 8.04 12.30 -8.80
N PHE A 4 7.11 11.39 -9.12
CA PHE A 4 5.78 11.38 -8.52
C PHE A 4 5.86 11.13 -7.01
N THR A 5 6.69 10.18 -6.56
CA THR A 5 6.87 9.91 -5.13
C THR A 5 7.49 11.12 -4.43
N ALA A 6 8.49 11.77 -5.03
CA ALA A 6 9.07 13.01 -4.51
C ALA A 6 8.02 14.12 -4.40
N PHE A 7 7.14 14.26 -5.39
CA PHE A 7 5.99 15.17 -5.34
C PHE A 7 5.05 14.84 -4.18
N LEU A 8 4.66 13.57 -3.98
CA LEU A 8 3.81 13.18 -2.85
C LEU A 8 4.44 13.54 -1.50
N LEU A 9 5.75 13.34 -1.36
CA LEU A 9 6.48 13.66 -0.12
C LEU A 9 6.51 15.16 0.20
N THR A 10 6.27 16.06 -0.77
CA THR A 10 6.10 17.50 -0.49
C THR A 10 4.85 17.81 0.33
N LYS A 11 3.88 16.88 0.38
CA LYS A 11 2.65 17.02 1.19
C LYS A 11 2.84 16.61 2.64
N VAL A 12 3.92 15.90 2.96
CA VAL A 12 4.21 15.41 4.31
C VAL A 12 5.14 16.38 5.03
N TYR A 13 4.76 16.79 6.24
CA TYR A 13 5.60 17.65 7.07
C TYR A 13 6.91 16.95 7.45
N LEU A 14 8.05 17.61 7.18
CA LEU A 14 9.40 17.08 7.44
C LEU A 14 9.62 15.68 6.85
N SER A 15 9.21 15.48 5.60
CA SER A 15 9.41 14.21 4.90
C SER A 15 10.88 13.87 4.68
N LYS A 16 11.16 12.57 4.59
CA LYS A 16 12.48 12.04 4.24
C LYS A 16 12.45 11.47 2.82
N PRO A 17 13.51 11.65 2.02
CA PRO A 17 13.58 11.03 0.70
C PRO A 17 13.55 9.51 0.80
N ILE A 18 12.99 8.86 -0.21
CA ILE A 18 12.98 7.41 -0.35
C ILE A 18 13.91 7.03 -1.50
N ASP A 19 14.77 6.03 -1.26
CA ASP A 19 15.66 5.46 -2.28
C ASP A 19 14.85 4.91 -3.46
N GLU A 20 15.30 5.22 -4.68
CA GLU A 20 14.65 4.86 -5.93
C GLU A 20 14.44 3.35 -6.07
N LYS A 21 15.34 2.53 -5.54
CA LYS A 21 15.20 1.06 -5.58
C LYS A 21 13.91 0.56 -4.92
N TYR A 22 13.46 1.20 -3.83
CA TYR A 22 12.24 0.80 -3.13
C TYR A 22 11.00 1.25 -3.89
N ILE A 23 11.10 2.39 -4.56
CA ILE A 23 10.03 2.94 -5.41
C ILE A 23 9.82 2.05 -6.64
N ASP A 24 10.91 1.60 -7.27
CA ASP A 24 10.87 0.71 -8.43
C ASP A 24 10.34 -0.67 -8.05
N ASN A 25 10.83 -1.27 -6.95
CA ASN A 25 10.30 -2.55 -6.43
C ASN A 25 8.80 -2.45 -6.11
N ALA A 26 8.36 -1.36 -5.47
CA ALA A 26 6.95 -1.14 -5.17
C ALA A 26 6.10 -1.03 -6.45
N PHE A 27 6.62 -0.36 -7.48
CA PHE A 27 5.96 -0.27 -8.77
C PHE A 27 5.84 -1.64 -9.45
N GLU A 28 6.88 -2.47 -9.44
CA GLU A 28 6.84 -3.83 -9.99
C GLU A 28 5.82 -4.72 -9.27
N LEU A 29 5.72 -4.62 -7.94
CA LEU A 29 4.70 -5.34 -7.17
C LEU A 29 3.28 -4.84 -7.50
N THR A 30 3.11 -3.52 -7.61
CA THR A 30 1.84 -2.90 -7.99
C THR A 30 1.44 -3.29 -9.42
N PHE A 31 2.40 -3.37 -10.33
CA PHE A 31 2.18 -3.83 -11.69
C PHE A 31 1.58 -5.23 -11.67
N LYS A 32 2.21 -6.18 -10.96
CA LYS A 32 1.70 -7.55 -10.78
C LYS A 32 0.29 -7.58 -10.20
N ASP A 33 0.01 -6.73 -9.22
CA ASP A 33 -1.33 -6.63 -8.62
C ASP A 33 -2.39 -6.17 -9.62
N VAL A 34 -2.08 -5.15 -10.41
CA VAL A 34 -3.04 -4.57 -11.36
C VAL A 34 -3.23 -5.49 -12.56
N VAL A 35 -2.16 -6.05 -13.14
CA VAL A 35 -2.29 -6.96 -14.29
C VAL A 35 -2.98 -8.28 -13.93
N TYR A 36 -2.93 -8.70 -12.67
CA TYR A 36 -3.71 -9.85 -12.19
C TYR A 36 -5.21 -9.68 -12.50
N HIS A 37 -5.73 -8.46 -12.43
CA HIS A 37 -7.15 -8.15 -12.68
C HIS A 37 -7.39 -7.54 -14.07
N PHE A 38 -6.37 -6.92 -14.66
CA PHE A 38 -6.45 -6.21 -15.94
C PHE A 38 -5.23 -6.58 -16.81
N PRO A 39 -5.21 -7.79 -17.39
CA PRO A 39 -4.00 -8.37 -18.00
C PRO A 39 -3.49 -7.61 -19.22
N ASP A 40 -4.34 -6.85 -19.89
CA ASP A 40 -4.01 -6.13 -21.12
C ASP A 40 -3.37 -4.75 -20.88
N LEU A 41 -3.23 -4.32 -19.63
CA LEU A 41 -2.67 -3.00 -19.31
C LEU A 41 -1.15 -2.97 -19.41
N THR A 42 -0.65 -1.93 -20.05
CA THR A 42 0.78 -1.63 -20.13
C THR A 42 1.31 -1.01 -18.84
N PRO A 43 2.64 -1.06 -18.58
CA PRO A 43 3.24 -0.38 -17.44
C PRO A 43 2.94 1.13 -17.40
N GLU A 44 2.88 1.78 -18.56
CA GLU A 44 2.64 3.22 -18.63
C GLU A 44 1.19 3.58 -18.29
N GLU A 45 0.22 2.79 -18.73
CA GLU A 45 -1.18 2.96 -18.32
C GLU A 45 -1.35 2.74 -16.81
N ILE A 46 -0.63 1.76 -16.23
CA ILE A 46 -0.67 1.51 -14.79
C ILE A 46 -0.05 2.68 -14.02
N LYS A 47 1.08 3.24 -14.46
CA LYS A 47 1.62 4.49 -13.85
C LYS A 47 0.59 5.61 -13.89
N ASN A 48 -0.05 5.82 -15.04
CA ASN A 48 -1.08 6.86 -15.19
C ASN A 48 -2.25 6.63 -14.23
N ARG A 49 -2.69 5.38 -14.03
CA ARG A 49 -3.70 5.04 -13.03
C ARG A 49 -3.23 5.29 -11.60
N ILE A 50 -1.99 4.94 -11.24
CA ILE A 50 -1.43 5.27 -9.91
C ILE A 50 -1.44 6.78 -9.67
N ILE A 51 -1.16 7.59 -10.69
CA ILE A 51 -1.11 9.06 -10.59
C ILE A 51 -2.52 9.67 -10.50
N SER A 52 -3.50 9.11 -11.21
CA SER A 52 -4.83 9.73 -11.40
C SER A 52 -5.97 9.07 -10.61
N ASN A 53 -5.76 7.90 -10.01
CA ASN A 53 -6.78 7.14 -9.31
C ASN A 53 -6.33 6.70 -7.91
N SER A 54 -7.18 6.95 -6.93
CA SER A 54 -6.97 6.56 -5.53
C SER A 54 -6.86 5.04 -5.32
N ASN A 55 -7.48 4.22 -6.18
CA ASN A 55 -7.44 2.76 -6.06
C ASN A 55 -6.00 2.23 -6.27
N GLU A 56 -5.43 2.46 -7.45
CA GLU A 56 -4.05 2.05 -7.75
C GLU A 56 -3.03 2.79 -6.88
N LEU A 57 -3.29 4.05 -6.52
CA LEU A 57 -2.44 4.77 -5.56
C LEU A 57 -2.39 4.07 -4.20
N ALA A 58 -3.52 3.57 -3.68
CA ALA A 58 -3.56 2.85 -2.41
C ALA A 58 -2.75 1.55 -2.47
N VAL A 59 -2.86 0.81 -3.56
CA VAL A 59 -2.07 -0.41 -3.80
C VAL A 59 -0.58 -0.06 -3.85
N PHE A 60 -0.20 0.96 -4.63
CA PHE A 60 1.19 1.42 -4.73
C PHE A 60 1.78 1.85 -3.40
N LEU A 61 1.09 2.68 -2.64
CA LEU A 61 1.57 3.14 -1.34
C LEU A 61 1.65 2.00 -0.34
N PHE A 62 0.72 1.03 -0.36
CA PHE A 62 0.83 -0.18 0.45
C PHE A 62 2.08 -0.99 0.08
N ARG A 63 2.32 -1.25 -1.21
CA ARG A 63 3.50 -1.98 -1.67
C ARG A 63 4.80 -1.27 -1.33
N LEU A 64 4.83 0.06 -1.44
CA LEU A 64 5.97 0.88 -1.03
C LEU A 64 6.23 0.78 0.48
N GLY A 65 5.21 0.95 1.31
CA GLY A 65 5.36 0.81 2.75
C GLY A 65 5.76 -0.61 3.17
N SER A 66 5.24 -1.64 2.50
CA SER A 66 5.62 -3.05 2.69
C SER A 66 7.09 -3.28 2.35
N GLU A 67 7.56 -2.76 1.21
CA GLU A 67 8.96 -2.86 0.80
C GLU A 67 9.89 -2.20 1.83
N LEU A 68 9.52 -1.00 2.31
CA LEU A 68 10.26 -0.31 3.37
C LEU A 68 10.31 -1.14 4.66
N HIS A 69 9.19 -1.75 5.06
CA HIS A 69 9.14 -2.61 6.24
C HIS A 69 10.05 -3.83 6.12
N GLN A 70 10.02 -4.52 4.97
CA GLN A 70 10.84 -5.72 4.73
C GLN A 70 12.35 -5.40 4.71
N ASN A 71 12.71 -4.17 4.36
CA ASN A 71 14.09 -3.70 4.31
C ASN A 71 14.52 -2.90 5.56
N ASN A 72 13.78 -3.03 6.66
CA ASN A 72 14.06 -2.37 7.96
C ASN A 72 14.15 -0.83 7.89
N GLN A 73 13.48 -0.20 6.91
CA GLN A 73 13.39 1.26 6.77
C GLN A 73 12.21 1.82 7.57
N GLU A 74 12.17 1.50 8.86
CA GLU A 74 11.03 1.77 9.75
C GLU A 74 10.72 3.26 9.89
N ASP A 75 11.75 4.11 9.85
CA ASP A 75 11.63 5.56 9.99
C ASP A 75 11.03 6.25 8.75
N LEU A 76 11.00 5.57 7.60
CA LEU A 76 10.39 6.05 6.36
C LEU A 76 8.91 5.65 6.24
N LYS A 77 8.40 4.73 7.06
CA LYS A 77 7.00 4.28 6.94
C LYS A 77 5.94 5.31 7.37
N PRO A 78 6.15 6.15 8.40
CA PRO A 78 5.12 7.10 8.85
C PRO A 78 4.62 8.03 7.74
N GLN A 79 5.50 8.49 6.85
CA GLN A 79 5.09 9.34 5.72
C GLN A 79 4.20 8.59 4.72
N ILE A 80 4.46 7.30 4.47
CA ILE A 80 3.61 6.48 3.60
C ILE A 80 2.26 6.19 4.26
N HIS A 81 2.24 5.93 5.57
CA HIS A 81 1.00 5.79 6.34
C HIS A 81 0.14 7.04 6.26
N TRP A 82 0.77 8.21 6.38
CA TRP A 82 0.07 9.49 6.25
C TRP A 82 -0.51 9.67 4.84
N LEU A 83 0.27 9.37 3.80
CA LEU A 83 -0.19 9.47 2.40
C LEU A 83 -1.37 8.53 2.10
N LEU A 84 -1.34 7.29 2.61
CA LEU A 84 -2.48 6.35 2.47
C LEU A 84 -3.76 6.90 3.09
N ARG A 85 -3.65 7.49 4.29
CA ARG A 85 -4.80 8.06 4.99
C ARG A 85 -5.31 9.30 4.28
N GLU A 86 -4.43 10.21 3.89
CA GLU A 86 -4.81 11.50 3.31
C GLU A 86 -5.31 11.38 1.87
N LEU A 87 -4.61 10.61 1.03
CA LEU A 87 -4.88 10.56 -0.41
C LEU A 87 -5.83 9.42 -0.81
N CYS A 88 -5.88 8.36 -0.01
CA CYS A 88 -6.67 7.16 -0.33
C CYS A 88 -7.76 6.86 0.71
N SER A 89 -7.82 7.60 1.82
CA SER A 89 -8.76 7.36 2.92
C SER A 89 -8.72 5.91 3.45
N CYS A 90 -7.54 5.27 3.41
CA CYS A 90 -7.27 3.90 3.84
C CYS A 90 -6.29 3.85 5.01
N GLU A 91 -6.40 2.83 5.85
CA GLU A 91 -5.38 2.47 6.85
C GLU A 91 -4.99 1.00 6.69
N ILE A 92 -3.83 0.74 6.07
CA ILE A 92 -3.32 -0.61 5.82
C ILE A 92 -1.93 -0.71 6.44
N TYR A 93 -1.74 -1.65 7.37
CA TYR A 93 -0.44 -1.85 8.02
C TYR A 93 0.55 -2.56 7.09
N PHE A 94 1.79 -2.08 7.05
CA PHE A 94 2.80 -2.57 6.11
C PHE A 94 3.44 -3.92 6.46
N ASN A 95 3.16 -4.45 7.64
CA ASN A 95 3.63 -5.77 8.06
C ASN A 95 2.62 -6.90 7.75
N ASN A 96 1.65 -6.63 6.88
CA ASN A 96 0.79 -7.66 6.30
C ASN A 96 1.53 -8.36 5.16
N LYS A 97 1.41 -9.69 5.09
CA LYS A 97 1.86 -10.49 3.95
C LYS A 97 0.67 -10.71 3.02
N ILE A 98 0.52 -9.85 2.02
CA ILE A 98 -0.54 -9.95 1.01
C ILE A 98 0.11 -10.37 -0.30
N ASP A 99 -0.33 -11.50 -0.86
CA ASP A 99 0.20 -12.02 -2.13
C ASP A 99 -0.22 -11.14 -3.33
N GLU A 100 0.19 -11.51 -4.54
CA GLU A 100 -0.13 -10.80 -5.78
C GLU A 100 -1.65 -10.72 -6.07
N GLY A 101 -2.04 -9.68 -6.80
CA GLY A 101 -3.44 -9.40 -7.10
C GLY A 101 -4.15 -8.68 -5.96
N PHE A 102 -3.42 -8.01 -5.07
CA PHE A 102 -4.03 -7.13 -4.08
C PHE A 102 -4.67 -5.92 -4.74
N TYR A 103 -5.94 -5.64 -4.46
CA TYR A 103 -6.62 -4.50 -5.06
C TYR A 103 -7.56 -3.80 -4.08
N VAL A 104 -7.48 -2.47 -4.05
CA VAL A 104 -8.35 -1.62 -3.23
C VAL A 104 -9.40 -1.00 -4.14
N VAL A 105 -10.68 -1.21 -3.83
CA VAL A 105 -11.81 -0.69 -4.60
C VAL A 105 -12.51 0.38 -3.77
N HIS A 106 -12.36 1.65 -4.16
CA HIS A 106 -12.89 2.80 -3.42
C HIS A 106 -12.43 2.79 -1.96
N GLY A 107 -11.15 3.07 -1.71
CA GLY A 107 -10.52 2.81 -0.41
C GLY A 107 -11.11 3.45 0.85
N GLN A 108 -12.07 4.38 0.74
CA GLN A 108 -12.60 5.15 1.87
C GLN A 108 -13.05 4.30 3.06
N GLY A 109 -12.46 4.57 4.23
CA GLY A 109 -12.81 3.90 5.49
C GLY A 109 -12.31 2.46 5.60
N THR A 110 -11.44 2.03 4.68
CA THR A 110 -10.86 0.68 4.70
C THR A 110 -9.78 0.58 5.77
N VAL A 111 -9.82 -0.48 6.59
CA VAL A 111 -8.79 -0.78 7.60
C VAL A 111 -8.29 -2.21 7.47
N ILE A 112 -6.98 -2.41 7.36
CA ILE A 112 -6.34 -3.73 7.50
C ILE A 112 -5.26 -3.59 8.58
N GLY A 113 -5.53 -4.18 9.74
CA GLY A 113 -4.60 -4.22 10.87
C GLY A 113 -3.32 -4.99 10.55
N SER A 114 -2.39 -5.03 11.50
CA SER A 114 -1.04 -5.61 11.33
C SER A 114 -0.94 -7.14 11.36
N ARG A 115 0.00 -7.76 10.62
CA ARG A 115 0.37 -9.20 10.74
C ARG A 115 -0.65 -10.21 10.19
N ASN A 116 -1.45 -9.82 9.21
CA ASN A 116 -2.26 -10.77 8.45
C ASN A 116 -1.42 -11.50 7.38
N VAL A 117 -1.87 -12.70 7.02
CA VAL A 117 -1.41 -13.42 5.83
C VAL A 117 -2.61 -13.60 4.91
N ILE A 118 -2.56 -13.02 3.72
CA ILE A 118 -3.68 -12.94 2.78
C ILE A 118 -3.21 -13.45 1.41
N GLY A 119 -3.99 -14.36 0.82
CA GLY A 119 -3.66 -15.00 -0.45
C GLY A 119 -3.90 -14.12 -1.69
N LYS A 120 -3.71 -14.72 -2.86
CA LYS A 120 -3.77 -14.05 -4.17
C LYS A 120 -5.14 -13.51 -4.53
N GLY A 121 -5.16 -12.45 -5.33
CA GLY A 121 -6.38 -11.88 -5.90
C GLY A 121 -7.29 -11.20 -4.87
N PHE A 122 -6.77 -10.91 -3.68
CA PHE A 122 -7.54 -10.29 -2.61
C PHE A 122 -8.00 -8.88 -2.98
N LYS A 123 -9.31 -8.67 -3.00
CA LYS A 123 -9.92 -7.35 -3.18
C LYS A 123 -10.58 -6.90 -1.89
N ILE A 124 -10.41 -5.63 -1.56
CA ILE A 124 -11.09 -4.99 -0.42
C ILE A 124 -11.81 -3.73 -0.88
N HIS A 125 -13.03 -3.55 -0.38
CA HIS A 125 -13.91 -2.43 -0.72
C HIS A 125 -13.97 -1.40 0.42
N GLN A 126 -14.50 -0.21 0.13
CA GLN A 126 -14.78 0.84 1.11
C GLN A 126 -15.39 0.29 2.40
N GLY A 127 -15.02 0.89 3.54
CA GLY A 127 -15.63 0.61 4.85
C GLY A 127 -15.36 -0.79 5.42
N CYS A 128 -14.58 -1.62 4.72
CA CYS A 128 -14.22 -2.96 5.22
C CYS A 128 -13.10 -2.88 6.26
N THR A 129 -13.18 -3.72 7.30
CA THR A 129 -12.15 -3.80 8.35
C THR A 129 -11.68 -5.24 8.56
N ILE A 130 -10.36 -5.46 8.50
CA ILE A 130 -9.67 -6.66 8.97
C ILE A 130 -8.90 -6.29 10.25
N GLY A 131 -9.54 -6.50 11.39
CA GLY A 131 -8.97 -6.20 12.71
C GLY A 131 -8.35 -7.41 13.39
N HIS A 132 -7.82 -7.21 14.61
CA HIS A 132 -7.40 -8.29 15.48
C HIS A 132 -8.35 -8.44 16.66
N LYS A 133 -8.57 -9.69 17.08
CA LYS A 133 -9.18 -9.95 18.37
C LYS A 133 -8.24 -9.41 19.45
N LYS A 134 -8.76 -8.57 20.34
CA LYS A 134 -8.06 -8.22 21.58
C LYS A 134 -8.10 -9.46 22.47
N THR A 135 -7.01 -10.21 22.52
CA THR A 135 -6.82 -11.24 23.55
C THR A 135 -6.52 -10.51 24.86
N GLU A 136 -7.23 -10.87 25.93
CA GLU A 136 -6.82 -10.49 27.27
C GLU A 136 -5.39 -10.99 27.49
N VAL A 137 -4.54 -10.16 28.09
CA VAL A 137 -3.17 -10.52 28.44
C VAL A 137 -3.24 -11.81 29.27
N GLY A 138 -2.75 -12.94 28.72
CA GLY A 138 -2.67 -14.21 29.44
C GLY A 138 -3.35 -15.43 28.81
N LYS A 139 -3.94 -15.34 27.61
CA LYS A 139 -4.30 -16.55 26.84
C LYS A 139 -3.53 -16.60 25.53
N GLU A 140 -2.53 -17.48 25.50
CA GLU A 140 -1.84 -17.90 24.28
C GLU A 140 -2.85 -18.45 23.26
N MET A 141 -2.61 -18.15 21.98
CA MET A 141 -3.29 -18.79 20.85
C MET A 141 -2.66 -20.14 20.57
#